data_AF-A0A9X3GU97-F1
#
_entry.id   AF-A0A9X3GU97-F1
#
_cell.length_a   1.000
_cell.length_b   1.000
_cell.length_c   1.000
_cell.angle_alpha   90.00
_cell.angle_beta   90.00
_cell.angle_gamma   90.00
#
_symmetry.space_group_name_H-M   'P 1'
#
loop_
_entity.id
_entity.type
_entity.pdbx_description
1 polymer ?
#
loop_
_entity_poly.entity_id
_entity_poly.type
_entity_poly.pdbx_seq_one_letter_code
_entity_poly.pdbx_strand_id
1 'polypeptide(L)'
;MTRHRHHIPNMALAHHAATHLLVAASLLILASANVQAQTSPARGPLAASADMPMEDYLGLLRQIAPAAELGASQYLAAVRLRCGHTLATQELRLALGQDGGNPQLLSLIRASQMQDEAARKQAIGQIRCPQGAAR
;
A
#
# COMPACT_ATOMS: atom_id res chain seq x y z
N MET A 1 8.04 66.21 39.23
CA MET A 1 7.27 65.16 38.52
C MET A 1 8.21 63.99 38.23
N THR A 2 8.09 62.93 39.03
CA THR A 2 9.08 61.86 39.19
C THR A 2 8.59 60.62 38.40
N ARG A 3 9.32 60.17 37.38
CA ARG A 3 8.97 58.94 36.63
C ARG A 3 9.53 57.71 37.36
N HIS A 4 8.61 56.86 37.81
CA HIS A 4 8.88 55.56 38.42
C HIS A 4 9.48 54.58 37.39
N ARG A 5 10.65 54.01 37.73
CA ARG A 5 11.15 52.75 37.15
C ARG A 5 10.30 51.60 37.69
N HIS A 6 9.84 50.71 36.80
CA HIS A 6 9.34 49.41 37.21
C HIS A 6 10.24 48.27 36.71
N HIS A 7 10.56 47.44 37.69
CA HIS A 7 11.46 46.32 37.75
C HIS A 7 10.77 45.13 37.07
N ILE A 8 11.40 44.52 36.06
CA ILE A 8 10.96 43.22 35.52
C ILE A 8 11.88 42.17 36.13
N PRO A 9 11.37 41.27 36.97
CA PRO A 9 11.89 39.90 36.95
C PRO A 9 10.78 38.83 37.04
N ASN A 10 11.15 37.61 36.65
CA ASN A 10 10.49 36.33 36.95
C ASN A 10 9.36 35.79 36.04
N MET A 11 9.50 35.85 34.71
CA MET A 11 8.69 34.99 33.80
C MET A 11 9.41 33.78 33.23
N ALA A 12 10.75 33.71 33.32
CA ALA A 12 11.53 32.63 32.70
C ALA A 12 11.53 31.30 33.49
N LEU A 13 11.37 31.34 34.82
CA LEU A 13 11.50 30.16 35.67
C LEU A 13 10.26 29.24 35.64
N ALA A 14 9.06 29.80 35.42
CA ALA A 14 7.81 29.03 35.41
C ALA A 14 7.64 28.15 34.16
N HIS A 15 8.22 28.55 33.03
CA HIS A 15 8.10 27.83 31.75
C HIS A 15 8.87 26.51 31.72
N HIS A 16 9.94 26.38 32.51
CA HIS A 16 10.79 25.19 32.52
C HIS A 16 10.17 24.06 33.36
N ALA A 17 9.47 24.38 34.45
CA ALA A 17 8.80 23.37 35.28
C ALA A 17 7.61 22.72 34.56
N ALA A 18 6.85 23.49 33.77
CA ALA A 18 5.69 22.99 33.02
C ALA A 18 6.09 22.07 31.85
N THR A 19 7.22 22.35 31.19
CA THR A 19 7.71 21.51 30.08
C THR A 19 8.22 20.15 30.55
N HIS A 20 8.89 20.06 31.71
CA HIS A 20 9.35 18.78 32.23
C HIS A 20 8.21 17.84 32.66
N LEU A 21 7.12 18.37 33.21
CA LEU A 21 5.96 17.55 33.60
C LEU A 21 5.23 16.94 32.39
N LEU A 22 5.12 17.68 31.28
CA LEU A 22 4.47 17.23 30.05
C LEU A 22 5.28 16.14 29.33
N VAL A 23 6.61 16.21 29.36
CA VAL A 23 7.49 15.18 28.77
C VAL A 23 7.45 13.89 29.59
N ALA A 24 7.46 13.98 30.92
CA ALA A 24 7.37 12.78 31.77
C ALA A 24 6.02 12.04 31.61
N ALA A 25 4.91 12.77 31.46
CA ALA A 25 3.60 12.18 31.22
C ALA A 25 3.47 11.46 29.86
N SER A 26 4.24 11.88 28.84
CA SER A 26 4.19 11.27 27.51
C SER A 26 5.00 9.98 27.41
N LEU A 27 6.07 9.81 28.21
CA LEU A 27 6.86 8.57 28.23
C LEU A 27 6.17 7.38 28.93
N LEU A 28 5.24 7.62 29.85
CA LEU A 28 4.50 6.56 30.56
C LEU A 28 3.39 5.90 29.74
N ILE A 29 2.96 6.51 28.64
CA ILE A 29 1.85 6.01 27.80
C ILE A 29 2.34 4.95 26.79
N LEU A 30 3.64 4.86 26.50
CA LEU A 30 4.18 3.97 25.45
C LEU A 30 4.40 2.51 25.86
N ALA A 31 4.17 2.13 27.12
CA ALA A 31 4.50 0.79 27.63
C ALA A 31 3.34 -0.24 27.59
N SER A 32 2.14 0.13 27.10
CA SER A 32 0.95 -0.74 27.24
C SER A 32 0.34 -1.27 25.94
N ALA A 33 0.91 -0.99 24.78
CA ALA A 33 0.35 -1.46 23.51
C ALA A 33 0.89 -2.84 23.12
N ASN A 34 0.62 -3.87 23.93
CA ASN A 34 0.62 -5.24 23.42
C ASN A 34 -0.61 -5.38 22.52
N VAL A 35 -0.45 -5.01 21.25
CA VAL A 35 -1.45 -5.23 20.21
C VAL A 35 -1.59 -6.74 20.03
N GLN A 36 -2.57 -7.33 20.71
CA GLN A 36 -3.12 -8.61 20.28
C GLN A 36 -3.73 -8.36 18.91
N ALA A 37 -3.02 -8.76 17.86
CA ALA A 37 -3.56 -8.81 16.51
C ALA A 37 -4.76 -9.77 16.55
N GLN A 38 -5.97 -9.21 16.63
CA GLN A 38 -7.19 -9.95 16.32
C GLN A 38 -7.18 -10.19 14.81
N THR A 39 -6.64 -11.32 14.39
CA THR A 39 -7.02 -11.88 13.10
C THR A 39 -8.48 -12.29 13.25
N SER A 40 -9.37 -11.44 12.74
CA SER A 40 -10.73 -11.87 12.41
C SER A 40 -10.61 -13.20 11.67
N PRO A 41 -11.48 -14.21 11.89
CA PRO A 41 -11.49 -15.39 11.03
C PRO A 41 -11.71 -14.88 9.61
N ALA A 42 -10.62 -14.76 8.85
CA ALA A 42 -10.67 -14.50 7.45
C ALA A 42 -11.53 -15.64 6.91
N ARG A 43 -12.72 -15.26 6.43
CA ARG A 43 -13.75 -16.14 5.89
C ARG A 43 -13.06 -17.34 5.23
N GLY A 44 -13.45 -18.55 5.65
CA GLY A 44 -12.91 -19.81 5.10
C GLY A 44 -12.84 -19.75 3.58
N PRO A 45 -11.95 -20.54 2.95
CA PRO A 45 -11.40 -20.28 1.62
C PRO A 45 -12.46 -19.66 0.72
N LEU A 46 -12.30 -18.36 0.45
CA LEU A 46 -13.12 -17.69 -0.55
C LEU A 46 -12.80 -18.42 -1.84
N ALA A 47 -13.61 -19.43 -2.16
CA ALA A 47 -13.84 -19.87 -3.51
C ALA A 47 -14.55 -18.70 -4.22
N ALA A 48 -13.88 -17.54 -4.33
CA ALA A 48 -14.05 -16.66 -5.44
C ALA A 48 -13.84 -17.59 -6.63
N SER A 49 -14.93 -17.97 -7.28
CA SER A 49 -14.94 -19.02 -8.27
C SER A 49 -13.77 -18.79 -9.22
N ALA A 50 -12.91 -19.80 -9.40
CA ALA A 50 -11.87 -19.78 -10.42
C ALA A 50 -12.48 -19.58 -11.83
N ASP A 51 -13.80 -19.74 -11.92
CA ASP A 51 -14.64 -19.64 -13.10
C ASP A 51 -15.14 -18.22 -13.43
N MET A 52 -14.75 -17.19 -12.69
CA MET A 52 -15.12 -15.82 -13.07
C MET A 52 -14.38 -15.42 -14.37
N PRO A 53 -15.09 -14.95 -15.40
CA PRO A 53 -14.43 -14.50 -16.62
C PRO A 53 -13.56 -13.28 -16.34
N MET A 54 -12.47 -13.15 -17.10
CA MET A 54 -11.46 -12.11 -16.88
C MET A 54 -12.07 -10.70 -16.92
N GLU A 55 -13.02 -10.45 -17.83
CA GLU A 55 -13.68 -9.16 -17.96
C GLU A 55 -14.45 -8.78 -16.69
N ASP A 56 -15.26 -9.69 -16.15
CA ASP A 56 -16.01 -9.45 -14.91
C ASP A 56 -15.07 -9.16 -13.73
N TYR A 57 -13.96 -9.91 -13.65
CA TYR A 57 -12.96 -9.68 -12.61
C TYR A 57 -12.31 -8.30 -12.73
N LEU A 58 -11.93 -7.88 -13.94
CA LEU A 58 -11.43 -6.52 -14.18
C LEU A 58 -12.52 -5.47 -13.91
N GLY A 59 -13.78 -5.75 -14.25
CA GLY A 59 -14.92 -4.90 -13.92
C GLY A 59 -15.07 -4.66 -12.42
N LEU A 60 -14.91 -5.70 -11.60
CA LEU A 60 -14.87 -5.58 -10.15
C LEU A 60 -13.65 -4.77 -9.68
N LEU A 61 -12.46 -5.05 -10.22
CA LEU A 61 -11.26 -4.26 -9.91
C LEU A 61 -11.48 -2.78 -10.21
N ARG A 62 -12.13 -2.44 -11.33
CA ARG A 62 -12.42 -1.05 -11.70
C ARG A 62 -13.29 -0.35 -10.66
N GLN A 63 -14.25 -1.06 -10.08
CA GLN A 63 -15.15 -0.50 -9.07
C GLN A 63 -14.45 -0.25 -7.73
N ILE A 64 -13.53 -1.14 -7.32
CA ILE A 64 -12.90 -1.08 -5.99
C ILE A 64 -11.54 -0.37 -5.98
N ALA A 65 -10.81 -0.44 -7.09
CA ALA A 65 -9.46 0.07 -7.24
C ALA A 65 -9.15 0.30 -8.74
N PRO A 66 -9.59 1.44 -9.32
CA PRO A 66 -9.42 1.73 -10.75
C PRO A 66 -7.98 1.56 -11.25
N ALA A 67 -6.99 1.97 -10.46
CA ALA A 67 -5.58 1.79 -10.83
C ALA A 67 -5.10 0.33 -10.78
N ALA A 68 -5.73 -0.53 -9.96
CA ALA A 68 -5.43 -1.94 -9.96
C ALA A 68 -5.94 -2.61 -11.24
N GLU A 69 -7.12 -2.22 -11.73
CA GLU A 69 -7.64 -2.67 -13.02
C GLU A 69 -6.73 -2.22 -14.18
N LEU A 70 -6.33 -0.95 -14.20
CA LEU A 70 -5.43 -0.43 -15.23
C LEU A 70 -4.06 -1.14 -15.19
N GLY A 71 -3.47 -1.32 -14.01
CA GLY A 71 -2.20 -2.04 -13.87
C GLY A 71 -2.31 -3.53 -14.25
N ALA A 72 -3.41 -4.18 -13.89
CA ALA A 72 -3.67 -5.57 -14.23
C ALA A 72 -3.89 -5.77 -15.74
N SER A 73 -4.68 -4.93 -16.40
CA SER A 73 -4.88 -5.01 -17.85
C SER A 73 -3.57 -4.81 -18.62
N GLN A 74 -2.73 -3.87 -18.19
CA GLN A 74 -1.40 -3.65 -18.75
C GLN A 74 -0.47 -4.86 -18.52
N TYR A 75 -0.52 -5.46 -17.34
CA TYR A 75 0.25 -6.67 -17.04
C TYR A 75 -0.17 -7.84 -17.93
N LEU A 76 -1.47 -8.11 -18.07
CA LEU A 76 -2.01 -9.14 -18.95
C LEU A 76 -1.56 -8.95 -20.40
N ALA A 77 -1.68 -7.72 -20.92
CA ALA A 77 -1.26 -7.38 -22.27
C ALA A 77 0.25 -7.61 -22.47
N ALA A 78 1.06 -7.14 -21.52
CA ALA A 78 2.51 -7.26 -21.62
C ALA A 78 2.99 -8.72 -21.44
N VAL A 79 2.36 -9.51 -20.58
CA VAL A 79 2.62 -10.95 -20.47
C VAL A 79 2.26 -11.67 -21.77
N ARG A 80 1.11 -11.37 -22.38
CA ARG A 80 0.73 -11.96 -23.69
C ARG A 80 1.76 -11.64 -24.76
N LEU A 81 2.18 -10.39 -24.86
CA LEU A 81 3.13 -9.93 -25.88
C LEU A 81 4.54 -10.50 -25.67
N ARG A 82 5.00 -10.62 -24.43
CA ARG A 82 6.39 -11.01 -24.12
C ARG A 82 6.57 -12.51 -23.90
N CYS A 83 5.56 -13.17 -23.34
CA CYS A 83 5.62 -14.56 -22.91
C CYS A 83 4.79 -15.51 -23.78
N GLY A 84 3.97 -14.99 -24.69
CA GLY A 84 3.24 -15.79 -25.68
C GLY A 84 2.05 -16.58 -25.11
N HIS A 85 1.65 -16.35 -23.86
CA HIS A 85 0.48 -16.98 -23.24
C HIS A 85 -0.47 -15.96 -22.63
N THR A 86 -1.74 -16.33 -22.50
CA THR A 86 -2.74 -15.51 -21.81
C THR A 86 -2.94 -16.06 -20.40
N LEU A 87 -2.89 -15.19 -19.39
CA LEU A 87 -3.16 -15.56 -18.00
C LEU A 87 -4.66 -15.82 -17.80
N ALA A 88 -5.00 -16.88 -17.09
CA ALA A 88 -6.34 -17.13 -16.57
C ALA A 88 -6.66 -16.18 -15.39
N THR A 89 -7.95 -15.98 -15.11
CA THR A 89 -8.40 -15.12 -14.00
C THR A 89 -7.82 -15.57 -12.65
N GLN A 90 -7.72 -16.88 -12.44
CA GLN A 90 -7.13 -17.43 -11.22
C GLN A 90 -5.65 -17.08 -11.08
N GLU A 91 -4.88 -17.13 -12.17
CA GLU A 91 -3.45 -16.78 -12.16
C GLU A 91 -3.25 -15.29 -11.88
N LEU A 92 -4.08 -14.41 -12.45
CA LEU A 92 -4.05 -12.99 -12.13
C LEU A 92 -4.37 -12.73 -10.65
N ARG A 93 -5.36 -13.45 -10.10
CA ARG A 93 -5.74 -13.32 -8.69
C ARG A 93 -4.62 -13.77 -7.75
N LEU A 94 -3.94 -14.86 -8.09
CA LEU A 94 -2.73 -15.31 -7.38
C LEU A 94 -1.63 -14.26 -7.50
N ALA A 95 -1.39 -13.73 -8.70
CA ALA A 95 -0.42 -12.65 -8.91
C ALA A 95 -0.77 -11.36 -8.15
N LEU A 96 -2.02 -11.12 -7.78
CA LEU A 96 -2.40 -9.97 -6.95
C LEU A 96 -2.26 -10.24 -5.45
N GLY A 97 -2.64 -11.44 -5.00
CA GLY A 97 -2.84 -11.72 -3.57
C GLY A 97 -1.84 -12.67 -2.93
N GLN A 98 -1.18 -13.54 -3.68
CA GLN A 98 -0.29 -14.56 -3.11
C GLN A 98 1.05 -13.95 -2.71
N ASP A 99 1.50 -14.25 -1.48
CA ASP A 99 2.80 -13.84 -0.91
C ASP A 99 3.10 -12.32 -1.01
N GLY A 100 2.05 -11.50 -0.89
CA GLY A 100 2.16 -10.05 -1.00
C GLY A 100 2.11 -9.53 -2.44
N GLY A 101 1.82 -10.38 -3.42
CA GLY A 101 1.59 -10.03 -4.82
C GLY A 101 2.86 -10.11 -5.68
N ASN A 102 2.65 -10.27 -6.99
CA ASN A 102 3.68 -10.26 -7.99
C ASN A 102 4.28 -8.85 -8.08
N PRO A 103 5.60 -8.66 -7.84
CA PRO A 103 6.19 -7.33 -7.76
C PRO A 103 6.11 -6.55 -9.08
N GLN A 104 6.10 -7.22 -10.23
CA GLN A 104 5.98 -6.57 -11.54
C GLN A 104 4.56 -6.04 -11.75
N LEU A 105 3.55 -6.83 -11.38
CA LEU A 105 2.15 -6.39 -11.38
C LEU A 105 1.93 -5.23 -10.40
N LEU A 106 2.43 -5.34 -9.17
CA LEU A 106 2.30 -4.26 -8.19
C LEU A 106 3.02 -2.97 -8.64
N SER A 107 4.13 -3.09 -9.36
CA SER A 107 4.83 -1.94 -9.93
C SER A 107 3.99 -1.24 -11.00
N LEU A 108 3.27 -2.00 -11.83
CA LEU A 108 2.31 -1.43 -12.80
C LEU A 108 1.11 -0.78 -12.14
N ILE A 109 0.58 -1.37 -11.08
CA ILE A 109 -0.53 -0.79 -10.31
C ILE A 109 -0.09 0.53 -9.67
N ARG A 110 1.12 0.58 -9.09
CA ARG A 110 1.68 1.82 -8.55
C ARG A 110 1.88 2.87 -9.64
N ALA A 111 2.48 2.50 -10.77
CA ALA A 111 2.67 3.43 -11.89
C ALA A 111 1.32 3.96 -12.41
N SER A 112 0.30 3.11 -12.45
CA SER A 112 -1.07 3.50 -12.83
C SER A 112 -1.70 4.46 -11.81
N GLN A 113 -1.52 4.21 -10.51
CA GLN A 113 -1.99 5.14 -9.47
C GLN A 113 -1.34 6.52 -9.57
N MET A 114 -0.03 6.54 -9.81
CA MET A 114 0.75 7.78 -9.89
C MET A 114 0.67 8.46 -11.25
N GLN A 115 0.00 7.84 -12.23
CA GLN A 115 -0.01 8.28 -13.63
C GLN A 115 1.41 8.45 -14.20
N ASP A 116 2.34 7.62 -13.73
CA ASP A 116 3.75 7.69 -14.09
C ASP A 116 4.04 6.84 -15.33
N GLU A 117 4.09 7.51 -16.48
CA GLU A 117 4.41 6.93 -17.78
C GLU A 117 5.80 6.28 -17.84
N ALA A 118 6.79 6.88 -17.19
CA ALA A 118 8.16 6.39 -17.22
C ALA A 118 8.29 5.13 -16.37
N ALA A 119 7.76 5.16 -15.15
CA ALA A 119 7.70 3.99 -14.28
C ALA A 119 6.90 2.85 -14.90
N ARG A 120 5.81 3.17 -15.63
CA ARG A 120 5.03 2.16 -16.36
C ARG A 120 5.86 1.48 -17.43
N LYS A 121 6.55 2.24 -18.29
CA LYS A 121 7.42 1.68 -19.34
C LYS A 121 8.53 0.81 -18.74
N GLN A 122 9.14 1.26 -17.65
CA GLN A 122 10.13 0.50 -16.92
C GLN A 122 9.56 -0.80 -16.36
N ALA A 123 8.38 -0.76 -15.72
CA ALA A 123 7.72 -1.94 -15.18
C ALA A 123 7.36 -2.96 -16.27
N ILE A 124 6.86 -2.49 -17.43
CA ILE A 124 6.63 -3.33 -18.61
C ILE A 124 7.92 -4.02 -19.05
N GLY A 125 9.05 -3.28 -19.12
CA GLY A 125 10.36 -3.80 -19.49
C GLY A 125 10.91 -4.85 -18.51
N GLN A 126 10.50 -4.78 -17.24
CA GLN A 126 10.94 -5.70 -16.20
C GLN A 126 10.14 -7.00 -16.11
N ILE A 127 9.02 -7.15 -16.83
CA ILE A 127 8.23 -8.39 -16.84
C ILE A 127 9.12 -9.60 -17.19
N ARG A 128 8.99 -10.65 -16.38
CA ARG A 128 9.72 -11.89 -16.57
C ARG A 128 8.73 -12.97 -16.92
N CYS A 129 9.02 -13.71 -17.97
CA CYS A 129 8.27 -14.90 -18.30
C CYS A 129 8.70 -16.02 -17.34
N PRO A 130 7.76 -16.79 -16.78
CA PRO A 130 8.12 -17.97 -16.03
C PRO A 130 8.96 -18.88 -16.94
N GLN A 131 10.19 -19.17 -16.52
CA GLN A 131 11.06 -20.10 -17.24
C GLN A 131 10.54 -21.51 -16.97
N GLY A 132 9.82 -22.09 -17.93
CA GLY A 132 9.49 -23.52 -17.91
C GLY A 132 8.12 -23.89 -17.38
N ALA A 133 7.05 -23.35 -17.95
CA ALA A 133 5.89 -24.19 -18.23
C ALA A 133 6.07 -24.75 -19.65
N ALA A 134 6.96 -25.74 -19.79
CA ALA A 134 6.96 -26.56 -20.98
C ALA A 134 5.59 -27.26 -21.06
N ARG A 135 4.82 -26.88 -22.09
CA ARG A 135 3.65 -27.52 -22.70
C ARG A 135 2.89 -28.57 -21.88
#